data_AF-A0A1Y3ZW11-F1
#
_entry.id   AF-A0A1Y3ZW11-F1
#
_cell.length_a   1.000
_cell.length_b   1.000
_cell.length_c   1.000
_cell.angle_alpha   90.00
_cell.angle_beta   90.00
_cell.angle_gamma   90.00
#
_symmetry.space_group_name_H-M   'P 1'
#
loop_
_entity.id
_entity.type
_entity.pdbx_description
1 polymer ?
#
loop_
_entity_poly.entity_id
_entity_poly.type
_entity_poly.pdbx_seq_one_letter_code
_entity_poly.pdbx_strand_id
1 'polypeptide(L)'
;MGTYLDYFGDPTIPEEKREEFTQRVLTILDQGGMLDLEDVRLFGKRVWLLKPPQALPGKDTIPFCYNYFEQDSWESAGYDPATCRFHTNKVGWRQFNLVCSAVYVLYEFYTDTFGIANEDDHVYDARKIIGWLNYLFGSRYDNRRVCDPWRIYQLLPDYRRDDDLLALLPVGTAVDPLGMLIYLTVTRAEHEAEWKQLIQSSSSEPDTVSILDCMIGAEKALNEAVSASENPDAELLEQLIAALNAGDSSCFPEHARPQRCFTGMATLLPVELTAKLLADAFDQDFWAMLEKLRPSARNARSFWNLVCQPAKPVVPVDTSLFLRCSDDDRAWWWRPDGNVRFSEEMNAWLAQCRSSLETLAREEAAMHGTELLELLIGTLDDIQKRYRSLFAFREMFYDFMAHGESPMVQAAVRFLKQMAEQEEDCTVFLRRYLALLGNLPLRKKVFGF
;
A
#
# COMPACT_ATOMS: atom_id res chain seq x y z
N MET A 1 12.29 17.22 -0.28
CA MET A 1 12.07 15.94 -0.96
C MET A 1 10.73 15.41 -0.51
N GLY A 2 9.95 14.81 -1.40
CA GLY A 2 8.69 14.16 -1.04
C GLY A 2 8.65 12.78 -1.64
N THR A 3 7.92 11.90 -0.96
CA THR A 3 7.71 10.50 -1.32
C THR A 3 6.50 10.39 -2.23
N TYR A 4 6.59 9.53 -3.24
CA TYR A 4 5.55 9.19 -4.19
C TYR A 4 5.13 7.74 -4.01
N LEU A 5 3.87 7.46 -4.27
CA LEU A 5 3.30 6.11 -4.24
C LEU A 5 2.69 5.80 -5.58
N ASP A 6 2.89 4.58 -6.04
CA ASP A 6 2.31 4.08 -7.28
C ASP A 6 2.10 2.55 -7.21
N TYR A 7 1.69 1.97 -8.32
CA TYR A 7 1.43 0.56 -8.48
C TYR A 7 2.13 0.01 -9.73
N PHE A 8 2.97 -1.00 -9.57
CA PHE A 8 3.49 -1.73 -10.72
C PHE A 8 2.49 -2.80 -11.19
N GLY A 9 2.24 -2.85 -12.50
CA GLY A 9 1.25 -3.72 -13.12
C GLY A 9 -0.05 -3.00 -13.48
N ASP A 10 -1.06 -3.74 -13.94
CA ASP A 10 -2.37 -3.17 -14.27
C ASP A 10 -3.25 -3.05 -13.00
N PRO A 11 -3.61 -1.82 -12.56
CA PRO A 11 -4.47 -1.63 -11.39
C PRO A 11 -5.97 -1.81 -11.68
N THR A 12 -6.34 -2.29 -12.87
CA THR A 12 -7.75 -2.38 -13.27
C THR A 12 -8.53 -3.35 -12.39
N ILE A 13 -9.60 -2.84 -11.77
CA ILE A 13 -10.50 -3.63 -10.92
C ILE A 13 -11.63 -4.24 -11.75
N PRO A 14 -11.83 -5.57 -11.69
CA PRO A 14 -12.96 -6.26 -12.34
C PRO A 14 -14.30 -5.69 -11.88
N GLU A 15 -15.26 -5.59 -12.81
CA GLU A 15 -16.54 -4.90 -12.60
C GLU A 15 -17.30 -5.44 -11.38
N GLU A 16 -17.32 -6.76 -11.23
CA GLU A 16 -17.99 -7.47 -10.14
C GLU A 16 -17.40 -7.21 -8.75
N LYS A 17 -16.17 -6.68 -8.67
CA LYS A 17 -15.49 -6.37 -7.41
C LYS A 17 -15.49 -4.87 -7.07
N ARG A 18 -15.95 -3.99 -7.97
CA ARG A 18 -15.81 -2.53 -7.85
C ARG A 18 -16.55 -1.92 -6.67
N GLU A 19 -17.76 -2.41 -6.38
CA GLU A 19 -18.57 -1.89 -5.27
C GLU A 19 -17.89 -2.19 -3.93
N GLU A 20 -17.49 -3.44 -3.72
CA GLU A 20 -16.76 -3.86 -2.51
C GLU A 20 -15.41 -3.13 -2.38
N PHE A 21 -14.66 -3.04 -3.49
CA PHE A 21 -13.38 -2.32 -3.51
C PHE A 21 -13.56 -0.85 -3.11
N THR A 22 -14.53 -0.16 -3.71
CA THR A 22 -14.88 1.22 -3.38
C THR A 22 -15.20 1.37 -1.90
N GLN A 23 -16.07 0.52 -1.35
CA GLN A 23 -16.43 0.55 0.05
C GLN A 23 -15.19 0.39 0.96
N ARG A 24 -14.28 -0.52 0.61
CA ARG A 24 -13.05 -0.74 1.37
C ARG A 24 -12.07 0.44 1.26
N VAL A 25 -11.91 1.05 0.09
CA VAL A 25 -11.10 2.27 -0.06
C VAL A 25 -11.63 3.39 0.84
N LEU A 26 -12.95 3.64 0.80
CA LEU A 26 -13.56 4.67 1.64
C LEU A 26 -13.41 4.36 3.14
N THR A 27 -13.48 3.08 3.52
CA THR A 27 -13.22 2.65 4.90
C THR A 27 -11.77 2.87 5.31
N ILE A 28 -10.80 2.60 4.44
CA ILE A 28 -9.37 2.88 4.68
C ILE A 28 -9.15 4.37 4.89
N LEU A 29 -9.71 5.21 4.01
CA LEU A 29 -9.57 6.66 4.10
C LEU A 29 -10.18 7.20 5.39
N ASP A 30 -11.42 6.78 5.73
CA ASP A 30 -12.09 7.17 6.97
C ASP A 30 -11.29 6.73 8.20
N GLN A 31 -11.04 5.43 8.36
CA GLN A 31 -10.37 4.88 9.54
C GLN A 31 -8.90 5.31 9.66
N GLY A 32 -8.29 5.65 8.53
CA GLY A 32 -6.93 6.20 8.43
C GLY A 32 -6.83 7.70 8.75
N GLY A 33 -7.94 8.39 8.95
CA GLY A 33 -7.93 9.81 9.30
C GLY A 33 -7.76 10.76 8.12
N MET A 34 -8.07 10.31 6.90
CA MET A 34 -8.03 11.15 5.71
C MET A 34 -9.24 12.07 5.67
N LEU A 35 -8.99 13.36 5.50
CA LEU A 35 -10.00 14.41 5.45
C LEU A 35 -9.64 15.41 4.34
N ASP A 36 -10.63 16.22 3.96
CA ASP A 36 -10.46 17.37 3.08
C ASP A 36 -10.79 18.66 3.84
N LEU A 37 -10.46 19.80 3.25
CA LEU A 37 -10.68 21.12 3.84
C LEU A 37 -11.81 21.87 3.12
N GLU A 38 -12.61 22.60 3.91
CA GLU A 38 -13.63 23.53 3.42
C GLU A 38 -13.31 24.94 3.89
N ASP A 39 -13.29 25.93 2.99
CA ASP A 39 -13.09 27.33 3.37
C ASP A 39 -14.42 28.01 3.68
N VAL A 40 -14.49 28.64 4.86
CA VAL A 40 -15.63 29.45 5.28
C VAL A 40 -15.16 30.88 5.52
N ARG A 41 -15.91 31.84 4.98
CA ARG A 41 -15.64 33.28 5.10
C ARG A 41 -16.84 33.98 5.70
N LEU A 42 -16.71 34.41 6.95
CA LEU A 42 -17.75 35.09 7.71
C LEU A 42 -17.12 36.18 8.57
N PHE A 43 -17.83 37.29 8.77
CA PHE A 43 -17.39 38.41 9.61
C PHE A 43 -15.96 38.92 9.30
N GLY A 44 -15.56 38.88 8.03
CA GLY A 44 -14.22 39.29 7.59
C GLY A 44 -13.09 38.32 7.97
N LYS A 45 -13.38 37.20 8.63
CA LYS A 45 -12.43 36.13 8.95
C LYS A 45 -12.56 34.98 7.96
N ARG A 46 -11.45 34.28 7.71
CA ARG A 46 -11.38 33.08 6.86
C ARG A 46 -10.90 31.91 7.71
N VAL A 47 -11.70 30.87 7.81
CA VAL A 47 -11.38 29.65 8.57
C VAL A 47 -11.50 28.43 7.68
N TRP A 48 -10.68 27.42 7.97
CA TRP A 48 -10.77 26.09 7.34
C TRP A 48 -11.45 25.08 8.27
N LEU A 49 -12.30 24.24 7.71
CA LEU A 49 -13.02 23.19 8.42
C LEU A 49 -12.64 21.82 7.86
N LEU A 50 -12.48 20.84 8.74
CA LEU A 50 -12.30 19.44 8.37
C LEU A 50 -13.63 18.87 7.89
N LYS A 51 -13.61 18.19 6.75
CA LYS A 51 -14.74 17.40 6.28
C LYS A 51 -14.27 16.01 5.88
N PRO A 52 -15.12 14.98 6.02
CA PRO A 52 -14.86 13.67 5.43
C PRO A 52 -14.59 13.80 3.92
N PRO A 53 -13.82 12.88 3.30
CA PRO A 53 -13.68 12.84 1.84
C PRO A 53 -15.02 12.51 1.17
N GLN A 54 -15.45 13.32 0.19
CA GLN A 54 -16.75 13.19 -0.49
C GLN A 54 -16.61 13.62 -1.94
N ALA A 55 -17.43 13.08 -2.82
CA ALA A 55 -17.46 13.51 -4.22
C ALA A 55 -17.91 14.98 -4.30
N LEU A 56 -17.18 15.78 -5.07
CA LEU A 56 -17.57 17.17 -5.30
C LEU A 56 -18.73 17.22 -6.31
N PRO A 57 -19.69 18.16 -6.17
CA PRO A 57 -20.76 18.30 -7.16
C PRO A 57 -20.21 18.44 -8.59
N GLY A 58 -20.63 17.55 -9.48
CA GLY A 58 -20.18 17.52 -10.88
C GLY A 58 -18.78 16.95 -11.10
N LYS A 59 -18.16 16.32 -10.09
CA LYS A 59 -16.93 15.53 -10.24
C LYS A 59 -17.13 14.14 -9.67
N ASP A 60 -16.62 13.15 -10.39
CA ASP A 60 -16.65 11.75 -9.94
C ASP A 60 -15.54 11.44 -8.93
N THR A 61 -14.59 12.36 -8.74
CA THR A 61 -13.46 12.18 -7.81
C THR A 61 -13.81 12.63 -6.38
N ILE A 62 -13.35 11.85 -5.42
CA ILE A 62 -13.36 12.10 -3.97
C ILE A 62 -11.97 12.61 -3.59
N PRO A 63 -11.76 13.94 -3.45
CA PRO A 63 -10.47 14.50 -3.06
C PRO A 63 -10.26 14.46 -1.55
N PHE A 64 -9.00 14.46 -1.15
CA PHE A 64 -8.55 14.70 0.22
C PHE A 64 -7.11 15.23 0.21
N CYS A 65 -6.74 15.95 1.26
CA CYS A 65 -5.40 16.54 1.37
C CYS A 65 -4.87 16.59 2.79
N TYR A 66 -5.64 16.19 3.80
CA TYR A 66 -5.27 16.33 5.21
C TYR A 66 -5.34 14.98 5.92
N ASN A 67 -4.37 14.72 6.80
CA ASN A 67 -4.44 13.59 7.74
C ASN A 67 -4.57 14.07 9.19
N TYR A 68 -5.65 13.65 9.85
CA TYR A 68 -5.97 14.05 11.22
C TYR A 68 -4.95 13.61 12.28
N PHE A 69 -4.36 12.42 12.12
CA PHE A 69 -3.39 11.89 13.07
C PHE A 69 -2.03 12.55 12.92
N GLU A 70 -1.65 12.87 11.68
CA GLU A 70 -0.43 13.61 11.35
C GLU A 70 -0.53 15.10 11.69
N GLN A 71 -1.75 15.65 11.67
CA GLN A 71 -2.03 17.09 11.76
C GLN A 71 -1.30 17.88 10.68
N ASP A 72 -1.37 17.41 9.44
CA ASP A 72 -0.74 18.10 8.33
C ASP A 72 -1.49 17.90 7.00
N SER A 73 -1.25 18.84 6.09
CA SER A 73 -1.76 18.81 4.73
C SER A 73 -0.67 18.44 3.74
N TRP A 74 -0.98 17.56 2.82
CA TRP A 74 -0.12 17.13 1.73
C TRP A 74 -0.67 17.60 0.38
N GLU A 75 0.06 17.30 -0.69
CA GLU A 75 -0.41 17.60 -2.05
C GLU A 75 -1.71 16.82 -2.33
N SER A 76 -2.51 17.32 -3.28
CA SER A 76 -3.84 16.77 -3.53
C SER A 76 -3.78 15.28 -3.90
N ALA A 77 -4.63 14.49 -3.25
CA ALA A 77 -4.87 13.09 -3.56
C ALA A 77 -6.37 12.86 -3.78
N GLY A 78 -6.72 11.74 -4.39
CA GLY A 78 -8.13 11.45 -4.62
C GLY A 78 -8.42 10.04 -5.11
N TYR A 79 -9.69 9.69 -5.04
CA TYR A 79 -10.23 8.42 -5.49
C TYR A 79 -11.41 8.63 -6.42
N ASP A 80 -11.42 7.97 -7.57
CA ASP A 80 -12.55 7.93 -8.49
C ASP A 80 -13.31 6.59 -8.35
N PRO A 81 -14.53 6.57 -7.79
CA PRO A 81 -15.34 5.37 -7.64
C PRO A 81 -15.81 4.77 -8.98
N ALA A 82 -15.94 5.57 -10.05
CA ALA A 82 -16.44 5.09 -11.34
C ALA A 82 -15.39 4.23 -12.06
N THR A 83 -14.12 4.65 -11.97
CA THR A 83 -12.98 3.95 -12.59
C THR A 83 -12.17 3.11 -11.60
N CYS A 84 -12.49 3.19 -10.31
CA CYS A 84 -11.70 2.65 -9.20
C CYS A 84 -10.23 3.09 -9.26
N ARG A 85 -9.95 4.33 -9.69
CA ARG A 85 -8.59 4.87 -9.78
C ARG A 85 -8.27 5.73 -8.56
N PHE A 86 -7.21 5.35 -7.86
CA PHE A 86 -6.61 6.12 -6.78
C PHE A 86 -5.39 6.86 -7.32
N HIS A 87 -5.19 8.10 -6.86
CA HIS A 87 -4.02 8.87 -7.23
C HIS A 87 -3.55 9.71 -6.04
N THR A 88 -2.24 9.87 -5.97
CA THR A 88 -1.55 10.63 -4.94
C THR A 88 -0.45 11.45 -5.57
N ASN A 89 -0.28 12.69 -5.10
CA ASN A 89 0.96 13.43 -5.31
C ASN A 89 1.92 13.14 -4.13
N LYS A 90 2.76 14.10 -3.71
CA LYS A 90 3.65 13.88 -2.57
C LYS A 90 2.87 13.55 -1.29
N VAL A 91 3.20 12.42 -0.66
CA VAL A 91 2.46 11.88 0.50
C VAL A 91 3.21 12.00 1.84
N GLY A 92 4.46 12.45 1.84
CA GLY A 92 5.29 12.46 3.04
C GLY A 92 5.69 11.07 3.51
N TRP A 93 5.97 10.92 4.81
CA TRP A 93 6.56 9.69 5.40
C TRP A 93 5.84 9.21 6.68
N ARG A 94 4.66 9.77 6.96
CA ARG A 94 3.89 9.53 8.20
C ARG A 94 2.52 8.93 7.90
N GLN A 95 1.48 9.25 8.68
CA GLN A 95 0.17 8.62 8.57
C GLN A 95 -0.50 8.86 7.20
N PHE A 96 -0.25 10.01 6.56
CA PHE A 96 -0.77 10.26 5.21
C PHE A 96 -0.24 9.22 4.21
N ASN A 97 1.09 9.01 4.18
CA ASN A 97 1.73 7.96 3.41
C ASN A 97 1.20 6.57 3.77
N LEU A 98 1.22 6.17 5.06
CA LEU A 98 0.80 4.83 5.49
C LEU A 98 -0.60 4.44 5.00
N VAL A 99 -1.56 5.37 5.07
CA VAL A 99 -2.94 5.12 4.66
C VAL A 99 -3.08 5.10 3.14
N CYS A 100 -2.37 5.96 2.41
CA CYS A 100 -2.34 5.91 0.94
C CYS A 100 -1.70 4.60 0.46
N SER A 101 -0.59 4.16 1.06
CA SER A 101 0.05 2.88 0.78
C SER A 101 -0.90 1.71 1.05
N ALA A 102 -1.78 1.81 2.05
CA ALA A 102 -2.80 0.80 2.31
C ALA A 102 -3.83 0.69 1.18
N VAL A 103 -4.19 1.80 0.52
CA VAL A 103 -5.06 1.76 -0.66
C VAL A 103 -4.33 1.10 -1.84
N TYR A 104 -3.06 1.43 -2.09
CA TYR A 104 -2.29 0.78 -3.16
C TYR A 104 -2.09 -0.73 -2.92
N VAL A 105 -1.81 -1.13 -1.68
CA VAL A 105 -1.73 -2.56 -1.31
C VAL A 105 -3.09 -3.25 -1.45
N LEU A 106 -4.21 -2.56 -1.28
CA LEU A 106 -5.53 -3.15 -1.51
C LEU A 106 -5.72 -3.59 -2.97
N TYR A 107 -5.16 -2.87 -3.96
CA TYR A 107 -5.22 -3.29 -5.38
C TYR A 107 -4.63 -4.69 -5.59
N GLU A 108 -3.62 -5.07 -4.80
CA GLU A 108 -3.03 -6.39 -4.83
C GLU A 108 -4.01 -7.51 -4.45
N PHE A 109 -5.16 -7.23 -3.87
CA PHE A 109 -6.14 -8.27 -3.54
C PHE A 109 -7.36 -8.28 -4.47
N TYR A 110 -7.47 -7.28 -5.35
CA TYR A 110 -8.66 -7.08 -6.19
C TYR A 110 -8.37 -7.17 -7.69
N THR A 111 -7.15 -6.88 -8.13
CA THR A 111 -6.70 -7.04 -9.52
C THR A 111 -6.62 -8.52 -9.93
N ASP A 112 -6.93 -8.82 -11.19
CA ASP A 112 -6.79 -10.17 -11.75
C ASP A 112 -5.37 -10.45 -12.26
N THR A 113 -4.62 -9.38 -12.55
CA THR A 113 -3.21 -9.45 -12.91
C THR A 113 -2.33 -9.36 -11.67
N PHE A 114 -1.10 -9.86 -11.80
CA PHE A 114 -0.10 -9.62 -10.78
C PHE A 114 0.39 -8.19 -10.85
N GLY A 115 0.59 -7.61 -9.68
CA GLY A 115 1.02 -6.25 -9.47
C GLY A 115 1.36 -6.04 -8.00
N ILE A 116 2.10 -4.98 -7.71
CA ILE A 116 2.63 -4.69 -6.39
C ILE A 116 2.69 -3.18 -6.17
N ALA A 117 2.31 -2.74 -4.97
CA ALA A 117 2.45 -1.35 -4.58
C ALA A 117 3.93 -0.97 -4.48
N ASN A 118 4.25 0.27 -4.82
CA ASN A 118 5.61 0.80 -4.71
C ASN A 118 5.65 2.18 -4.03
N GLU A 119 6.82 2.50 -3.48
CA GLU A 119 7.15 3.79 -2.88
C GLU A 119 8.44 4.31 -3.52
N ASP A 120 8.37 5.48 -4.15
CA ASP A 120 9.47 6.07 -4.93
C ASP A 120 10.07 5.06 -5.93
N ASP A 121 9.21 4.27 -6.60
CA ASP A 121 9.56 3.16 -7.50
C ASP A 121 10.28 1.98 -6.84
N HIS A 122 10.29 1.87 -5.52
CA HIS A 122 10.82 0.70 -4.81
C HIS A 122 9.68 -0.16 -4.24
N VAL A 123 9.88 -1.47 -4.28
CA VAL A 123 9.02 -2.42 -3.58
C VAL A 123 9.34 -2.41 -2.08
N TYR A 124 8.34 -2.63 -1.24
CA TYR A 124 8.50 -2.65 0.22
C TYR A 124 7.72 -3.79 0.90
N ASP A 125 8.08 -4.10 2.14
CA ASP A 125 7.37 -5.10 2.95
C ASP A 125 6.01 -4.57 3.45
N ALA A 126 4.93 -5.01 2.80
CA ALA A 126 3.58 -4.60 3.10
C ALA A 126 2.94 -5.32 4.32
N ARG A 127 3.64 -6.20 5.07
CA ARG A 127 3.01 -7.00 6.15
C ARG A 127 2.24 -6.18 7.17
N LYS A 128 2.76 -5.03 7.60
CA LYS A 128 2.05 -4.17 8.58
C LYS A 128 0.75 -3.61 8.00
N ILE A 129 0.78 -3.22 6.72
CA ILE A 129 -0.40 -2.75 5.98
C ILE A 129 -1.41 -3.88 5.82
N ILE A 130 -0.98 -5.05 5.36
CA ILE A 130 -1.84 -6.24 5.17
C ILE A 130 -2.48 -6.63 6.51
N GLY A 131 -1.72 -6.60 7.61
CA GLY A 131 -2.24 -6.83 8.95
C GLY A 131 -3.35 -5.84 9.32
N TRP A 132 -3.21 -4.56 8.99
CA TRP A 132 -4.26 -3.57 9.23
C TRP A 132 -5.48 -3.79 8.34
N LEU A 133 -5.30 -4.14 7.06
CA LEU A 133 -6.41 -4.51 6.17
C LEU A 133 -7.18 -5.74 6.70
N ASN A 134 -6.47 -6.75 7.22
CA ASN A 134 -7.07 -7.92 7.86
C ASN A 134 -7.86 -7.55 9.12
N TYR A 135 -7.38 -6.58 9.91
CA TYR A 135 -8.10 -6.06 11.06
C TYR A 135 -9.38 -5.30 10.66
N LEU A 136 -9.29 -4.37 9.69
CA LEU A 136 -10.42 -3.56 9.25
C LEU A 136 -11.56 -4.39 8.66
N PHE A 137 -11.22 -5.40 7.86
CA PHE A 137 -12.20 -6.13 7.04
C PHE A 137 -12.47 -7.55 7.50
N GLY A 138 -11.86 -8.00 8.61
CA GLY A 138 -11.91 -9.40 9.02
C GLY A 138 -11.38 -10.37 7.94
N SER A 139 -10.55 -9.87 7.04
CA SER A 139 -10.01 -10.62 5.91
C SER A 139 -8.86 -11.54 6.35
N ARG A 140 -8.48 -12.46 5.47
CA ARG A 140 -7.37 -13.41 5.71
C ARG A 140 -6.31 -13.29 4.62
N TYR A 141 -5.97 -12.06 4.27
CA TYR A 141 -4.91 -11.77 3.31
C TYR A 141 -3.56 -12.26 3.84
N ASP A 142 -2.76 -12.79 2.93
CA ASP A 142 -1.39 -13.19 3.16
C ASP A 142 -0.43 -12.31 2.36
N ASN A 143 0.88 -12.50 2.54
CA ASN A 143 1.90 -11.75 1.83
C ASN A 143 2.60 -12.60 0.75
N ARG A 144 1.90 -13.54 0.10
CA ARG A 144 2.54 -14.46 -0.86
C ARG A 144 3.06 -13.77 -2.13
N ARG A 145 2.61 -12.55 -2.42
CA ARG A 145 3.01 -11.82 -3.63
C ARG A 145 4.50 -11.48 -3.63
N VAL A 146 5.09 -11.25 -2.46
CA VAL A 146 6.54 -11.03 -2.34
C VAL A 146 7.35 -12.33 -2.38
N CYS A 147 6.71 -13.51 -2.41
CA CYS A 147 7.41 -14.79 -2.42
C CYS A 147 7.98 -15.19 -3.79
N ASP A 148 7.66 -14.48 -4.87
CA ASP A 148 8.14 -14.77 -6.22
C ASP A 148 9.00 -13.60 -6.74
N PRO A 149 10.32 -13.58 -6.42
CA PRO A 149 11.22 -12.49 -6.80
C PRO A 149 11.28 -12.27 -8.31
N TRP A 150 11.19 -13.33 -9.11
CA TRP A 150 11.17 -13.22 -10.57
C TRP A 150 9.96 -12.43 -11.05
N ARG A 151 8.78 -12.73 -10.51
CA ARG A 151 7.57 -12.03 -10.91
C ARG A 151 7.57 -10.54 -10.53
N ILE A 152 8.21 -10.20 -9.42
CA ILE A 152 8.44 -8.80 -9.02
C ILE A 152 9.45 -8.15 -9.96
N TYR A 153 10.57 -8.82 -10.23
CA TYR A 153 11.63 -8.32 -11.12
C TYR A 153 11.11 -7.99 -12.52
N GLN A 154 10.18 -8.81 -13.05
CA GLN A 154 9.51 -8.56 -14.33
C GLN A 154 8.68 -7.27 -14.37
N LEU A 155 8.24 -6.75 -13.21
CA LEU A 155 7.47 -5.52 -13.11
C LEU A 155 8.35 -4.28 -12.96
N LEU A 156 9.62 -4.43 -12.58
CA LEU A 156 10.50 -3.29 -12.29
C LEU A 156 10.86 -2.55 -13.59
N PRO A 157 10.87 -1.20 -13.57
CA PRO A 157 11.41 -0.44 -14.68
C PRO A 157 12.91 -0.66 -14.81
N ASP A 158 13.47 -0.44 -16.01
CA ASP A 158 14.87 -0.78 -16.33
C ASP A 158 15.88 -0.19 -15.33
N TYR A 159 15.65 1.03 -14.84
CA TYR A 159 16.54 1.73 -13.88
C TYR A 159 16.42 1.22 -12.43
N ARG A 160 15.51 0.30 -12.15
CA ARG A 160 15.31 -0.35 -10.83
C ARG A 160 15.72 -1.82 -10.82
N ARG A 161 16.24 -2.35 -11.92
CA ARG A 161 16.65 -3.76 -11.99
C ARG A 161 17.86 -4.10 -11.12
N ASP A 162 18.56 -3.10 -10.61
CA ASP A 162 19.66 -3.27 -9.65
C ASP A 162 19.16 -3.34 -8.19
N ASP A 163 17.84 -3.24 -7.95
CA ASP A 163 17.26 -3.36 -6.62
C ASP A 163 17.47 -4.80 -6.08
N ASP A 164 18.00 -4.90 -4.86
CA ASP A 164 18.15 -6.18 -4.16
C ASP A 164 16.78 -6.67 -3.63
N LEU A 165 16.07 -7.45 -4.45
CA LEU A 165 14.79 -8.03 -4.07
C LEU A 165 14.92 -9.05 -2.94
N LEU A 166 16.10 -9.63 -2.72
CA LEU A 166 16.32 -10.60 -1.64
C LEU A 166 16.31 -9.92 -0.27
N ALA A 167 16.81 -8.68 -0.19
CA ALA A 167 16.71 -7.85 1.00
C ALA A 167 15.25 -7.53 1.38
N LEU A 168 14.33 -7.56 0.41
CA LEU A 168 12.90 -7.33 0.64
C LEU A 168 12.16 -8.58 1.14
N LEU A 169 12.73 -9.77 0.98
CA LEU A 169 12.12 -11.01 1.44
C LEU A 169 12.08 -11.04 2.97
N PRO A 170 10.88 -11.08 3.58
CA PRO A 170 10.82 -11.11 5.02
C PRO A 170 11.45 -12.38 5.58
N VAL A 171 12.24 -12.25 6.65
CA VAL A 171 12.88 -13.40 7.31
C VAL A 171 11.85 -14.50 7.62
N GLY A 172 12.13 -15.72 7.17
CA GLY A 172 11.25 -16.89 7.36
C GLY A 172 10.10 -17.01 6.36
N THR A 173 10.04 -16.17 5.33
CA THR A 173 9.08 -16.30 4.23
C THR A 173 9.46 -17.48 3.34
N ALA A 174 8.50 -18.38 3.09
CA ALA A 174 8.68 -19.42 2.08
C ALA A 174 8.72 -18.76 0.70
N VAL A 175 9.88 -18.75 0.06
CA VAL A 175 10.08 -18.23 -1.29
C VAL A 175 9.66 -19.30 -2.29
N ASP A 176 9.07 -18.89 -3.40
CA ASP A 176 8.81 -19.76 -4.53
C ASP A 176 10.14 -20.25 -5.13
N PRO A 177 10.43 -21.57 -5.09
CA PRO A 177 11.72 -22.08 -5.52
C PRO A 177 12.03 -21.80 -7.00
N LEU A 178 10.99 -21.79 -7.85
CA LEU A 178 11.16 -21.55 -9.27
C LEU A 178 11.46 -20.08 -9.56
N GLY A 179 10.68 -19.17 -8.99
CA GLY A 179 10.89 -17.73 -9.10
C GLY A 179 12.26 -17.33 -8.54
N MET A 180 12.67 -17.92 -7.43
CA MET A 180 14.01 -17.71 -6.86
C MET A 180 15.12 -18.19 -7.80
N LEU A 181 14.97 -19.39 -8.37
CA LEU A 181 15.94 -19.94 -9.32
C LEU A 181 16.07 -19.06 -10.57
N ILE A 182 14.94 -18.64 -11.16
CA ILE A 182 14.94 -17.78 -12.35
C ILE A 182 15.58 -16.43 -12.02
N TYR A 183 15.15 -15.78 -10.93
CA TYR A 183 15.70 -14.50 -10.48
C TYR A 183 17.22 -14.57 -10.35
N LEU A 184 17.74 -15.48 -9.51
CA LEU A 184 19.18 -15.61 -9.28
C LEU A 184 19.97 -15.99 -10.54
N THR A 185 19.36 -16.71 -11.49
CA THR A 185 20.03 -17.04 -12.75
C THR A 185 20.11 -15.82 -13.68
N VAL A 186 19.04 -15.03 -13.76
CA VAL A 186 18.99 -13.83 -14.60
C VAL A 186 19.91 -12.74 -14.04
N THR A 187 19.92 -12.56 -12.72
CA THR A 187 20.72 -11.57 -11.99
C THR A 187 22.01 -12.18 -11.39
N ARG A 188 22.59 -13.17 -12.07
CA ARG A 188 23.73 -13.96 -11.55
C ARG A 188 24.96 -13.11 -11.29
N ALA A 189 25.16 -12.04 -12.07
CA ALA A 189 26.31 -11.16 -11.93
C ALA A 189 26.24 -10.32 -10.65
N GLU A 190 25.04 -9.90 -10.27
CA GLU A 190 24.76 -9.07 -9.10
C GLU A 190 24.68 -9.90 -7.81
N HIS A 191 24.25 -11.16 -7.91
CA HIS A 191 24.01 -12.07 -6.77
C HIS A 191 24.89 -13.34 -6.81
N GLU A 192 26.17 -13.18 -7.12
CA GLU A 192 27.10 -14.32 -7.30
C GLU A 192 27.24 -15.19 -6.03
N ALA A 193 27.20 -14.57 -4.84
CA ALA A 193 27.34 -15.29 -3.57
C ALA A 193 26.13 -16.19 -3.29
N GLU A 194 24.92 -15.65 -3.44
CA GLU A 194 23.66 -16.35 -3.26
C GLU A 194 23.50 -17.46 -4.32
N TRP A 195 23.90 -17.18 -5.55
CA TRP A 195 23.96 -18.18 -6.62
C TRP A 195 24.87 -19.36 -6.27
N LYS A 196 26.11 -19.09 -5.83
CA LYS A 196 27.05 -20.14 -5.40
C LYS A 196 26.51 -20.96 -4.24
N GLN A 197 25.87 -20.30 -3.27
CA GLN A 197 25.24 -20.97 -2.15
C GLN A 197 24.10 -21.89 -2.61
N LEU A 198 23.27 -21.46 -3.57
CA LEU A 198 22.19 -22.27 -4.13
C LEU A 198 22.75 -23.57 -4.74
N ILE A 199 23.78 -23.47 -5.58
CA ILE A 199 24.44 -24.64 -6.21
C ILE A 199 25.07 -25.57 -5.18
N GLN A 200 25.67 -25.04 -4.11
CA GLN A 200 26.28 -25.87 -3.07
C GLN A 200 25.23 -26.62 -2.25
N SER A 201 24.12 -25.95 -1.95
CA SER A 201 23.01 -26.50 -1.16
C SER A 201 22.19 -27.55 -1.89
N SER A 202 22.22 -27.54 -3.23
CA SER A 202 21.46 -28.45 -4.08
C SER A 202 22.15 -29.80 -4.34
N SER A 203 23.14 -30.19 -3.52
CA SER A 203 23.76 -31.51 -3.62
C SER A 203 22.71 -32.59 -3.33
N SER A 204 22.07 -33.08 -4.39
CA SER A 204 20.90 -33.98 -4.37
C SER A 204 21.20 -35.30 -3.65
N GLU A 205 20.15 -35.94 -3.13
CA GLU A 205 20.19 -37.38 -2.84
C GLU A 205 20.56 -38.15 -4.12
N PRO A 206 21.31 -39.26 -4.05
CA PRO A 206 21.96 -39.92 -5.20
C PRO A 206 21.06 -40.26 -6.40
N ASP A 207 19.74 -40.34 -6.21
CA ASP A 207 18.78 -40.88 -7.18
C ASP A 207 17.71 -39.88 -7.64
N THR A 208 17.83 -38.58 -7.32
CA THR A 208 16.86 -37.56 -7.73
C THR A 208 17.51 -36.46 -8.59
N VAL A 209 17.01 -36.27 -9.81
CA VAL A 209 17.41 -35.15 -10.68
C VAL A 209 16.55 -33.95 -10.35
N SER A 210 17.19 -32.82 -10.03
CA SER A 210 16.51 -31.54 -9.78
C SER A 210 16.42 -30.68 -11.05
N ILE A 211 15.57 -29.65 -11.02
CA ILE A 211 15.51 -28.62 -12.08
C ILE A 211 16.85 -27.90 -12.25
N LEU A 212 17.59 -27.72 -11.15
CA LEU A 212 18.91 -27.09 -11.18
C LEU A 212 19.94 -28.01 -11.85
N ASP A 213 19.90 -29.31 -11.59
CA ASP A 213 20.76 -30.29 -12.29
C ASP A 213 20.50 -30.27 -13.80
N CYS A 214 19.22 -30.18 -14.19
CA CYS A 214 18.83 -30.05 -15.59
C CYS A 214 19.36 -28.77 -16.23
N MET A 215 19.29 -27.65 -15.51
CA MET A 215 19.81 -26.36 -15.97
C MET A 215 21.33 -26.37 -16.11
N ILE A 216 22.06 -26.89 -15.12
CA ILE A 216 23.53 -27.05 -15.18
C ILE A 216 23.92 -27.98 -16.35
N GLY A 217 23.19 -29.07 -16.54
CA GLY A 217 23.37 -29.97 -17.67
C GLY A 217 23.14 -29.30 -19.02
N ALA A 218 22.09 -28.49 -19.14
CA ALA A 218 21.79 -27.69 -20.33
C ALA A 218 22.90 -26.67 -20.61
N GLU A 219 23.35 -25.91 -19.60
CA GLU A 219 24.44 -24.94 -19.70
C GLU A 219 25.73 -25.61 -20.21
N LYS A 220 26.08 -26.78 -19.66
CA LYS A 220 27.24 -27.55 -20.11
C LYS A 220 27.11 -28.01 -21.57
N ALA A 221 25.97 -28.58 -21.94
CA ALA A 221 25.72 -29.03 -23.31
C ALA A 221 25.74 -27.88 -24.32
N LEU A 222 25.24 -26.70 -23.93
CA LEU A 222 25.29 -25.49 -24.73
C LEU A 222 26.74 -25.02 -24.94
N ASN A 223 27.53 -24.95 -23.86
CA ASN A 223 28.93 -24.55 -23.93
C ASN A 223 29.76 -25.52 -24.79
N GLU A 224 29.48 -26.82 -24.74
CA GLU A 224 30.08 -27.82 -25.64
C GLU A 224 29.67 -27.60 -27.10
N ALA A 225 28.40 -27.26 -27.37
CA ALA A 225 27.91 -26.96 -28.71
C ALA A 225 28.56 -25.70 -29.31
N VAL A 226 28.69 -24.64 -28.50
CA VAL A 226 29.33 -23.37 -28.86
C VAL A 226 30.81 -23.56 -29.11
N SER A 227 31.51 -24.29 -28.23
CA SER A 227 32.95 -24.56 -28.36
C SER A 227 33.31 -25.48 -29.53
N ALA A 228 32.39 -26.34 -29.96
CA ALA A 228 32.58 -27.22 -31.12
C ALA A 228 32.37 -26.50 -32.47
N SER A 229 31.83 -25.29 -32.46
CA SER A 229 31.63 -24.47 -33.66
C SER A 229 32.87 -23.60 -33.91
N GLU A 230 33.49 -23.70 -35.10
CA GLU A 230 34.70 -22.93 -35.44
C GLU A 230 34.48 -21.40 -35.38
N ASN A 231 33.23 -20.96 -35.59
CA ASN A 231 32.69 -19.70 -35.13
C ASN A 231 31.29 -19.98 -34.53
N PRO A 232 30.98 -19.56 -33.30
CA PRO A 232 29.62 -19.60 -32.78
C PRO A 232 28.79 -18.50 -33.44
N ASP A 233 28.41 -18.74 -34.69
CA ASP A 233 27.74 -17.78 -35.55
C ASP A 233 26.23 -17.69 -35.26
N ALA A 234 25.63 -16.57 -35.67
CA ALA A 234 24.19 -16.33 -35.60
C ALA A 234 23.35 -17.47 -36.20
N GLU A 235 23.91 -18.26 -37.12
CA GLU A 235 23.25 -19.43 -37.71
C GLU A 235 22.98 -20.55 -36.68
N LEU A 236 23.95 -20.87 -35.80
CA LEU A 236 23.75 -21.88 -34.76
C LEU A 236 22.67 -21.43 -33.77
N LEU A 237 22.70 -20.16 -33.39
CA LEU A 237 21.69 -19.56 -32.51
C LEU A 237 20.29 -19.66 -33.12
N GLU A 238 20.12 -19.29 -34.38
CA GLU A 238 18.83 -19.37 -35.08
C GLU A 238 18.34 -20.82 -35.24
N GLN A 239 19.25 -21.78 -35.50
CA GLN A 239 18.91 -23.21 -35.52
C GLN A 239 18.41 -23.71 -34.15
N LEU A 240 19.08 -23.31 -33.06
CA LEU A 240 18.65 -23.67 -31.70
C LEU A 240 17.30 -23.04 -31.35
N ILE A 241 17.08 -21.77 -31.69
CA ILE A 241 15.79 -21.08 -31.48
C ILE A 241 14.67 -21.78 -32.27
N ALA A 242 14.92 -22.11 -33.54
CA ALA A 242 13.95 -22.82 -34.37
C ALA A 242 13.59 -24.20 -33.80
N ALA A 243 14.59 -24.96 -33.32
CA ALA A 243 14.39 -26.26 -32.68
C ALA A 243 13.54 -26.17 -31.40
N LEU A 244 13.81 -25.17 -30.55
CA LEU A 244 13.07 -24.92 -29.31
C LEU A 244 11.61 -24.52 -29.59
N ASN A 245 11.41 -23.61 -30.56
CA ASN A 245 10.07 -23.17 -30.98
C ASN A 245 9.26 -24.30 -31.64
N ALA A 246 9.91 -25.18 -32.40
CA ALA A 246 9.28 -26.37 -32.97
C ALA A 246 9.03 -27.47 -31.92
N GLY A 247 9.75 -27.44 -30.79
CA GLY A 247 9.76 -28.50 -29.81
C GLY A 247 10.36 -29.81 -30.33
N ASP A 248 11.23 -29.73 -31.34
CA ASP A 248 11.75 -30.87 -32.09
C ASP A 248 13.29 -30.82 -32.17
N SER A 249 13.94 -31.75 -31.46
CA SER A 249 15.40 -31.91 -31.45
C SER A 249 15.91 -32.80 -32.58
N SER A 250 15.03 -33.34 -33.44
CA SER A 250 15.39 -34.19 -34.57
C SER A 250 15.95 -33.40 -35.78
N CYS A 251 15.85 -32.07 -35.74
CA CYS A 251 16.49 -31.19 -36.72
C CYS A 251 18.03 -31.24 -36.67
N PHE A 252 18.62 -31.74 -35.59
CA PHE A 252 20.07 -31.90 -35.47
C PHE A 252 20.52 -33.33 -35.82
N PRO A 253 21.59 -33.49 -36.62
CA PRO A 253 22.11 -34.80 -37.00
C PRO A 253 22.74 -35.55 -35.80
N GLU A 254 22.92 -36.88 -35.90
CA GLU A 254 23.41 -37.70 -34.77
C GLU A 254 24.78 -37.28 -34.22
N HIS A 255 25.64 -36.67 -35.04
CA HIS A 255 26.94 -36.15 -34.63
C HIS A 255 26.85 -34.81 -33.85
N ALA A 256 25.71 -34.12 -33.90
CA ALA A 256 25.41 -32.90 -33.15
C ALA A 256 24.80 -33.22 -31.76
N ARG A 257 25.46 -34.13 -31.02
CA ARG A 257 25.03 -34.60 -29.71
C ARG A 257 24.86 -33.45 -28.69
N PRO A 258 25.76 -32.46 -28.58
CA PRO A 258 25.60 -31.33 -27.66
C PRO A 258 24.32 -30.52 -27.90
N GLN A 259 24.00 -30.23 -29.16
CA GLN A 259 22.79 -29.49 -29.55
C GLN A 259 21.51 -30.25 -29.20
N ARG A 260 21.49 -31.57 -29.46
CA ARG A 260 20.35 -32.43 -29.08
C ARG A 260 20.19 -32.53 -27.56
N CYS A 261 21.30 -32.63 -26.82
CA CYS A 261 21.29 -32.65 -25.37
C CYS A 261 20.77 -31.34 -24.78
N PHE A 262 21.26 -30.20 -25.26
CA PHE A 262 20.79 -28.88 -24.84
C PHE A 262 19.30 -28.70 -25.13
N THR A 263 18.85 -28.89 -26.37
CA THR A 263 17.44 -28.70 -26.74
C THR A 263 16.52 -29.64 -25.97
N GLY A 264 16.92 -30.91 -25.77
CA GLY A 264 16.18 -31.85 -24.94
C GLY A 264 16.01 -31.39 -23.50
N MET A 265 17.08 -30.96 -22.84
CA MET A 265 17.02 -30.44 -21.47
C MET A 265 16.25 -29.12 -21.37
N ALA A 266 16.45 -28.22 -22.33
CA ALA A 266 15.75 -26.94 -22.39
C ALA A 266 14.21 -27.09 -22.45
N THR A 267 13.68 -28.16 -23.07
CA THR A 267 12.23 -28.40 -23.05
C THR A 267 11.66 -28.68 -21.64
N LEU A 268 12.51 -29.01 -20.67
CA LEU A 268 12.15 -29.23 -19.27
C LEU A 268 12.34 -27.98 -18.40
N LEU A 269 12.97 -26.93 -18.93
CA LEU A 269 13.25 -25.70 -18.18
C LEU A 269 12.18 -24.63 -18.44
N PRO A 270 11.99 -23.69 -17.51
CA PRO A 270 11.33 -22.42 -17.79
C PRO A 270 12.04 -21.71 -18.93
N VAL A 271 11.26 -21.06 -19.79
CA VAL A 271 11.77 -20.35 -20.96
C VAL A 271 12.76 -19.26 -20.58
N GLU A 272 12.61 -18.68 -19.40
CA GLU A 272 13.49 -17.67 -18.84
C GLU A 272 14.91 -18.20 -18.60
N LEU A 273 15.05 -19.42 -18.08
CA LEU A 273 16.35 -20.05 -17.90
C LEU A 273 16.99 -20.34 -19.26
N THR A 274 16.22 -20.89 -20.19
CA THR A 274 16.73 -21.17 -21.55
C THR A 274 17.15 -19.90 -22.28
N ALA A 275 16.36 -18.82 -22.17
CA ALA A 275 16.68 -17.52 -22.74
C ALA A 275 17.97 -16.96 -22.15
N LYS A 276 18.16 -17.04 -20.82
CA LYS A 276 19.37 -16.57 -20.15
C LYS A 276 20.60 -17.36 -20.58
N LEU A 277 20.51 -18.69 -20.66
CA LEU A 277 21.61 -19.55 -21.13
C LEU A 277 22.03 -19.19 -22.56
N LEU A 278 21.08 -19.00 -23.48
CA LEU A 278 21.38 -18.60 -24.86
C LEU A 278 21.92 -17.16 -24.94
N ALA A 279 21.35 -16.24 -24.17
CA ALA A 279 21.81 -14.85 -24.13
C ALA A 279 23.28 -14.77 -23.69
N ASP A 280 23.65 -15.47 -22.62
CA ASP A 280 25.01 -15.47 -22.10
C ASP A 280 25.99 -16.17 -23.05
N ALA A 281 25.59 -17.30 -23.65
CA ALA A 281 26.46 -18.07 -24.54
C ALA A 281 26.77 -17.36 -25.87
N PHE A 282 25.88 -16.47 -26.33
CA PHE A 282 26.00 -15.77 -27.61
C PHE A 282 26.13 -14.24 -27.47
N ASP A 283 26.35 -13.73 -26.26
CA ASP A 283 26.49 -12.30 -25.94
C ASP A 283 25.32 -11.46 -26.49
N GLN A 284 24.08 -11.90 -26.22
CA GLN A 284 22.84 -11.26 -26.66
C GLN A 284 22.11 -10.60 -25.49
N ASP A 285 21.24 -9.63 -25.80
CA ASP A 285 20.32 -9.09 -24.81
C ASP A 285 19.32 -10.16 -24.33
N PHE A 286 19.22 -10.31 -23.02
CA PHE A 286 18.37 -11.31 -22.38
C PHE A 286 16.89 -11.09 -22.69
N TRP A 287 16.40 -9.85 -22.66
CA TRP A 287 14.97 -9.56 -22.85
C TRP A 287 14.56 -9.81 -24.30
N ALA A 288 15.38 -9.39 -25.27
CA ALA A 288 15.19 -9.70 -26.68
C ALA A 288 15.17 -11.22 -26.92
N MET A 289 16.07 -11.97 -26.26
CA MET A 289 16.08 -13.43 -26.35
C MET A 289 14.83 -14.07 -25.74
N LEU A 290 14.38 -13.57 -24.59
CA LEU A 290 13.16 -14.05 -23.93
C LEU A 290 11.93 -13.85 -24.82
N GLU A 291 11.77 -12.68 -25.44
CA GLU A 291 10.67 -12.43 -26.39
C GLU A 291 10.69 -13.40 -27.58
N LYS A 292 11.87 -13.68 -28.16
CA LYS A 292 12.02 -14.65 -29.27
C LYS A 292 11.59 -16.06 -28.87
N LEU A 293 11.78 -16.45 -27.61
CA LEU A 293 11.51 -17.79 -27.11
C LEU A 293 10.14 -17.93 -26.44
N ARG A 294 9.42 -16.83 -26.17
CA ARG A 294 8.05 -16.89 -25.59
C ARG A 294 7.12 -17.90 -26.27
N PRO A 295 7.10 -18.08 -27.61
CA PRO A 295 6.28 -19.10 -28.27
C PRO A 295 6.61 -20.53 -27.84
N SER A 296 7.84 -20.80 -27.39
CA SER A 296 8.28 -22.10 -26.86
C SER A 296 7.96 -22.31 -25.38
N ALA A 297 7.39 -21.32 -24.68
CA ALA A 297 7.15 -21.38 -23.24
C ALA A 297 6.25 -22.56 -22.85
N ARG A 298 6.74 -23.39 -21.92
CA ARG A 298 6.00 -24.53 -21.37
C ARG A 298 5.82 -24.35 -19.87
N ASN A 299 4.81 -25.04 -19.31
CA ASN A 299 4.58 -25.03 -17.88
C ASN A 299 5.61 -25.92 -17.15
N ALA A 300 6.79 -25.36 -16.87
CA ALA A 300 7.86 -26.07 -16.15
C ALA A 300 7.42 -26.54 -14.75
N ARG A 301 6.51 -25.82 -14.08
CA ARG A 301 6.04 -26.18 -12.73
C ARG A 301 5.39 -27.56 -12.70
N SER A 302 4.61 -27.93 -13.73
CA SER A 302 3.97 -29.25 -13.79
C SER A 302 4.97 -30.39 -13.99
N PHE A 303 6.10 -30.14 -14.63
CA PHE A 303 7.13 -31.18 -14.83
C PHE A 303 7.89 -31.50 -13.54
N TRP A 304 8.19 -30.47 -12.75
CA TRP A 304 9.01 -30.60 -11.56
C TRP A 304 8.22 -30.75 -10.25
N ASN A 305 6.88 -30.83 -10.32
CA ASN A 305 5.99 -30.91 -9.15
C ASN A 305 6.29 -29.84 -8.07
N LEU A 306 6.66 -28.63 -8.50
CA LEU A 306 7.02 -27.54 -7.60
C LEU A 306 5.73 -26.93 -7.01
N VAL A 307 5.35 -27.39 -5.81
CA VAL A 307 4.19 -26.88 -5.07
C VAL A 307 4.64 -25.77 -4.13
N CYS A 308 4.13 -24.56 -4.33
CA CYS A 308 4.28 -23.48 -3.35
C CYS A 308 3.48 -23.84 -2.09
N GLN A 309 4.10 -23.74 -0.93
CA GLN A 309 3.37 -23.92 0.33
C GLN A 309 2.29 -22.84 0.46
N PRO A 310 1.09 -23.18 0.97
CA PRO A 310 0.06 -22.18 1.20
C PRO A 310 0.56 -21.15 2.22
N ALA A 311 0.56 -19.88 1.84
CA ALA A 311 0.96 -18.80 2.72
C ALA A 311 -0.04 -18.66 3.87
N LYS A 312 0.48 -18.45 5.09
CA LYS A 312 -0.35 -18.16 6.25
C LYS A 312 -0.85 -16.72 6.17
N PRO A 313 -2.12 -16.45 6.53
CA PRO A 313 -2.61 -15.09 6.65
C PRO A 313 -1.75 -14.25 7.60
N VAL A 314 -1.54 -12.99 7.25
CA VAL A 314 -0.84 -12.04 8.12
C VAL A 314 -1.70 -11.73 9.35
N VAL A 315 -1.08 -11.69 10.52
CA VAL A 315 -1.77 -11.41 11.79
C VAL A 315 -2.39 -10.02 11.74
N PRO A 316 -3.67 -9.86 12.14
CA PRO A 316 -4.32 -8.56 12.20
C PRO A 316 -3.57 -7.55 13.08
N VAL A 317 -3.50 -6.29 12.63
CA VAL A 317 -2.90 -5.16 13.35
C VAL A 317 -3.98 -4.12 13.59
N ASP A 318 -4.23 -3.75 14.83
CA ASP A 318 -5.26 -2.76 15.17
C ASP A 318 -4.93 -1.35 14.64
N THR A 319 -5.97 -0.53 14.46
CA THR A 319 -5.83 0.83 13.91
C THR A 319 -4.90 1.72 14.74
N SER A 320 -4.97 1.66 16.07
CA SER A 320 -4.09 2.45 16.95
C SER A 320 -2.61 2.10 16.76
N LEU A 321 -2.29 0.81 16.69
CA LEU A 321 -0.94 0.33 16.47
C LEU A 321 -0.44 0.66 15.06
N PHE A 322 -1.28 0.51 14.04
CA PHE A 322 -0.94 0.85 12.66
C PHE A 322 -0.65 2.34 12.48
N LEU A 323 -1.54 3.21 12.98
CA LEU A 323 -1.43 4.67 12.84
C LEU A 323 -0.54 5.33 13.91
N ARG A 324 -0.07 4.54 14.88
CA ARG A 324 0.73 5.01 16.02
C ARG A 324 0.03 6.12 16.81
N CYS A 325 -1.26 5.94 17.09
CA CYS A 325 -2.09 6.87 17.85
C CYS A 325 -2.78 6.16 19.03
N SER A 326 -3.30 6.92 19.99
CA SER A 326 -4.16 6.36 21.04
C SER A 326 -5.62 6.33 20.60
N ASP A 327 -6.44 5.53 21.27
CA ASP A 327 -7.89 5.57 21.09
C ASP A 327 -8.51 6.91 21.56
N ASP A 328 -7.86 7.61 22.50
CA ASP A 328 -8.28 8.96 22.92
C ASP A 328 -8.20 9.97 21.77
N ASP A 329 -7.23 9.81 20.87
CA ASP A 329 -7.10 10.65 19.68
C ASP A 329 -8.19 10.33 18.65
N ARG A 330 -8.80 9.14 18.71
CA ARG A 330 -9.83 8.66 17.78
C ARG A 330 -11.25 9.07 18.18
N ALA A 331 -11.41 10.12 19.00
CA ALA A 331 -12.70 10.59 19.48
C ALA A 331 -13.71 10.88 18.36
N TRP A 332 -13.26 11.39 17.22
CA TRP A 332 -14.11 11.60 16.03
C TRP A 332 -14.75 10.30 15.52
N TRP A 333 -14.04 9.16 15.59
CA TRP A 333 -14.54 7.85 15.14
C TRP A 333 -15.29 7.06 16.21
N TRP A 334 -15.49 7.63 17.39
CA TRP A 334 -16.22 6.94 18.45
C TRP A 334 -17.67 6.64 18.04
N ARG A 335 -18.13 5.41 18.32
CA ARG A 335 -19.52 4.98 18.17
C ARG A 335 -19.95 4.20 19.42
N PRO A 336 -21.24 4.20 19.79
CA PRO A 336 -21.74 3.46 20.96
C PRO A 336 -21.33 1.98 21.00
N ASP A 337 -21.32 1.35 19.83
CA ASP A 337 -20.97 -0.05 19.56
C ASP A 337 -19.62 -0.21 18.84
N GLY A 338 -18.81 0.86 18.79
CA GLY A 338 -17.53 0.89 18.10
C GLY A 338 -16.35 0.27 18.87
N ASN A 339 -15.18 0.30 18.23
CA ASN A 339 -13.94 -0.23 18.80
C ASN A 339 -13.13 0.77 19.65
N VAL A 340 -13.46 2.07 19.60
CA VAL A 340 -12.72 3.12 20.34
C VAL A 340 -13.01 3.04 21.83
N ARG A 341 -11.97 2.81 22.64
CA ARG A 341 -12.03 2.75 24.11
C ARG A 341 -11.17 3.85 24.74
N PHE A 342 -11.83 4.82 25.37
CA PHE A 342 -11.13 5.91 26.04
C PHE A 342 -10.44 5.46 27.33
N SER A 343 -9.26 6.02 27.57
CA SER A 343 -8.50 5.83 28.80
C SER A 343 -9.24 6.39 30.03
N GLU A 344 -8.83 5.95 31.23
CA GLU A 344 -9.38 6.51 32.48
C GLU A 344 -9.12 8.03 32.57
N GLU A 345 -7.93 8.48 32.14
CA GLU A 345 -7.56 9.89 32.09
C GLU A 345 -8.49 10.69 31.18
N MET A 346 -8.74 10.19 29.96
CA MET A 346 -9.65 10.84 29.02
C MET A 346 -11.08 10.89 29.57
N ASN A 347 -11.58 9.81 30.18
CA ASN A 347 -12.91 9.81 30.79
C ASN A 347 -13.02 10.82 31.96
N ALA A 348 -11.98 10.93 32.79
CA ALA A 348 -11.94 11.92 33.88
C ALA A 348 -11.94 13.35 33.33
N TRP A 349 -11.15 13.62 32.29
CA TRP A 349 -11.12 14.92 31.62
C TRP A 349 -12.46 15.26 30.95
N LEU A 350 -13.13 14.30 30.32
CA LEU A 350 -14.47 14.49 29.74
C LEU A 350 -15.52 14.86 30.79
N ALA A 351 -15.44 14.27 31.99
CA ALA A 351 -16.31 14.63 33.11
C ALA A 351 -16.05 16.07 33.59
N GLN A 352 -14.79 16.51 33.63
CA GLN A 352 -14.42 17.89 33.95
C GLN A 352 -14.95 18.89 32.90
N CYS A 353 -14.81 18.55 31.61
CA CYS A 353 -15.36 19.35 30.51
C CYS A 353 -16.87 19.50 30.66
N ARG A 354 -17.59 18.40 30.96
CA ARG A 354 -19.03 18.44 31.18
C ARG A 354 -19.42 19.39 32.31
N SER A 355 -18.76 19.28 33.47
CA SER A 355 -19.02 20.15 34.62
C SER A 355 -18.80 21.63 34.27
N SER A 356 -17.74 21.92 33.53
CA SER A 356 -17.41 23.27 33.06
C SER A 356 -18.49 23.82 32.12
N LEU A 357 -18.98 23.00 31.18
CA LEU A 357 -20.06 23.37 30.27
C LEU A 357 -21.39 23.62 31.01
N GLU A 358 -21.76 22.74 31.94
CA GLU A 358 -22.97 22.91 32.76
C GLU A 358 -22.91 24.16 33.65
N THR A 359 -21.71 24.58 34.05
CA THR A 359 -21.48 25.81 34.82
C THR A 359 -21.63 27.02 33.92
N LEU A 360 -20.94 27.06 32.78
CA LEU A 360 -21.05 28.14 31.80
C LEU A 360 -22.48 28.30 31.27
N ALA A 361 -23.19 27.20 31.01
CA ALA A 361 -24.57 27.25 30.53
C ALA A 361 -25.56 27.82 31.58
N ARG A 362 -25.23 27.77 32.87
CA ARG A 362 -26.07 28.31 33.96
C ARG A 362 -25.71 29.74 34.31
N GLU A 363 -24.43 30.09 34.28
CA GLU A 363 -23.91 31.35 34.83
C GLU A 363 -23.77 32.45 33.76
N GLU A 364 -23.48 32.09 32.51
CA GLU A 364 -23.26 33.06 31.44
C GLU A 364 -24.57 33.54 30.81
N ALA A 365 -24.58 34.81 30.39
CA ALA A 365 -25.73 35.38 29.69
C ALA A 365 -25.98 34.68 28.34
N ALA A 366 -27.24 34.55 27.95
CA ALA A 366 -27.57 34.01 26.63
C ALA A 366 -27.06 34.96 25.53
N MET A 367 -26.35 34.40 24.55
CA MET A 367 -26.03 35.10 23.32
C MET A 367 -27.24 35.10 22.39
N HIS A 368 -27.43 36.18 21.63
CA HIS A 368 -28.55 36.32 20.71
C HIS A 368 -28.09 36.69 19.29
N GLY A 369 -28.88 36.28 18.29
CA GLY A 369 -28.62 36.66 16.90
C GLY A 369 -27.29 36.11 16.39
N THR A 370 -26.37 36.99 15.96
CA THR A 370 -25.07 36.59 15.38
C THR A 370 -23.94 36.46 16.39
N GLU A 371 -24.16 36.81 17.66
CA GLU A 371 -23.10 36.88 18.69
C GLU A 371 -22.33 35.56 18.84
N LEU A 372 -23.04 34.42 18.86
CA LEU A 372 -22.39 33.11 18.94
C LEU A 372 -21.51 32.83 17.72
N LEU A 373 -22.00 33.15 16.52
CA LEU A 373 -21.28 32.88 15.27
C LEU A 373 -20.04 33.76 15.14
N GLU A 374 -20.14 35.02 15.57
CA GLU A 374 -18.99 35.93 15.67
C GLU A 374 -17.95 35.40 16.66
N LEU A 375 -18.38 34.91 17.83
CA LEU A 375 -17.50 34.28 18.82
C LEU A 375 -16.85 33.00 18.28
N LEU A 376 -17.62 32.12 17.64
CA LEU A 376 -17.14 30.86 17.10
C LEU A 376 -16.12 31.09 15.98
N ILE A 377 -16.48 31.89 14.96
CA ILE A 377 -15.56 32.23 13.86
C ILE A 377 -14.33 32.98 14.40
N GLY A 378 -14.54 33.87 15.36
CA GLY A 378 -13.48 34.55 16.09
C GLY A 378 -12.46 33.59 16.66
N THR A 379 -12.96 32.63 17.44
CA THR A 379 -12.17 31.62 18.16
C THR A 379 -11.47 30.65 17.21
N LEU A 380 -12.14 30.17 16.16
CA LEU A 380 -11.56 29.25 15.19
C LEU A 380 -10.42 29.90 14.39
N ASP A 381 -10.57 31.17 14.00
CA ASP A 381 -9.52 31.95 13.35
C ASP A 381 -8.31 32.14 14.28
N ASP A 382 -8.52 32.41 15.56
CA ASP A 382 -7.45 32.56 16.54
C ASP A 382 -6.71 31.23 16.79
N ILE A 383 -7.45 30.11 16.89
CA ILE A 383 -6.90 28.76 16.97
C ILE A 383 -6.03 28.47 15.74
N GLN A 384 -6.51 28.72 14.53
CA GLN A 384 -5.76 28.41 13.30
C GLN A 384 -4.52 29.29 13.12
N LYS A 385 -4.54 30.52 13.62
CA LYS A 385 -3.37 31.41 13.65
C LYS A 385 -2.32 30.93 14.66
N ARG A 386 -2.76 30.44 15.82
CA ARG A 386 -1.87 29.94 16.88
C ARG A 386 -1.34 28.53 16.59
N TYR A 387 -2.19 27.67 16.04
CA TYR A 387 -1.97 26.25 15.78
C TYR A 387 -2.26 25.97 14.30
N ARG A 388 -1.20 26.06 13.48
CA ARG A 388 -1.27 26.09 12.00
C ARG A 388 -2.09 24.97 11.35
N SER A 389 -2.19 23.81 11.99
CA SER A 389 -2.83 22.62 11.43
C SER A 389 -4.01 22.11 12.27
N LEU A 390 -4.52 22.92 13.21
CA LEU A 390 -5.63 22.51 14.06
C LEU A 390 -6.95 23.10 13.54
N PHE A 391 -7.84 22.23 13.11
CA PHE A 391 -9.08 22.60 12.43
C PHE A 391 -10.30 22.00 13.14
N ALA A 392 -11.41 22.73 13.12
CA ALA A 392 -12.70 22.23 13.60
C ALA A 392 -13.39 21.39 12.53
N PHE A 393 -14.25 20.46 12.95
CA PHE A 393 -15.06 19.68 12.03
C PHE A 393 -16.20 20.51 11.47
N ARG A 394 -16.45 20.36 10.17
CA ARG A 394 -17.53 21.02 9.44
C ARG A 394 -18.89 20.70 10.04
N GLU A 395 -19.07 19.45 10.45
CA GLU A 395 -20.30 18.96 11.08
C GLU A 395 -20.59 19.69 12.39
N MET A 396 -19.56 19.99 13.20
CA MET A 396 -19.70 20.82 14.40
C MET A 396 -20.11 22.24 14.05
N PHE A 397 -19.44 22.84 13.06
CA PHE A 397 -19.66 24.23 12.68
C PHE A 397 -21.12 24.48 12.25
N TYR A 398 -21.63 23.68 11.31
CA TYR A 398 -23.00 23.86 10.80
C TYR A 398 -24.07 23.44 11.81
N ASP A 399 -23.81 22.43 12.64
CA ASP A 399 -24.72 22.06 13.72
C ASP A 399 -24.84 23.18 14.77
N PHE A 400 -23.73 23.80 15.16
CA PHE A 400 -23.71 24.90 16.11
C PHE A 400 -24.38 26.16 15.54
N MET A 401 -24.20 26.42 14.25
CA MET A 401 -24.91 27.49 13.55
C MET A 401 -26.43 27.27 13.58
N ALA A 402 -26.90 26.04 13.40
CA ALA A 402 -28.33 25.73 13.41
C ALA A 402 -28.95 25.78 14.81
N HIS A 403 -28.15 25.53 15.85
CA HIS A 403 -28.59 25.43 17.24
C HIS A 403 -28.00 26.52 18.15
N GLY A 404 -27.74 27.71 17.60
CA GLY A 404 -27.01 28.76 18.30
C GLY A 404 -27.69 29.34 19.55
N GLU A 405 -29.01 29.18 19.66
CA GLU A 405 -29.79 29.58 20.84
C GLU A 405 -29.73 28.55 21.99
N SER A 406 -29.08 27.39 21.78
CA SER A 406 -28.93 26.38 22.83
C SER A 406 -27.90 26.82 23.87
N PRO A 407 -28.24 26.88 25.18
CA PRO A 407 -27.30 27.26 26.23
C PRO A 407 -26.04 26.37 26.25
N MET A 408 -26.19 25.08 25.95
CA MET A 408 -25.07 24.14 25.91
C MET A 408 -24.15 24.35 24.71
N VAL A 409 -24.69 24.73 23.55
CA VAL A 409 -23.88 25.08 22.37
C VAL A 409 -23.10 26.36 22.66
N GLN A 410 -23.74 27.36 23.26
CA GLN A 410 -23.09 28.61 23.67
C GLN A 410 -21.98 28.36 24.69
N ALA A 411 -22.23 27.51 25.70
CA ALA A 411 -21.23 27.09 26.66
C ALA A 411 -20.05 26.37 26.00
N ALA A 412 -20.29 25.51 25.00
CA ALA A 412 -19.24 24.81 24.27
C ALA A 412 -18.31 25.74 23.50
N VAL A 413 -18.86 26.77 22.86
CA VAL A 413 -18.05 27.78 22.16
C VAL A 413 -17.25 28.64 23.15
N ARG A 414 -17.84 29.03 24.29
CA ARG A 414 -17.11 29.75 25.35
C ARG A 414 -15.98 28.92 25.93
N PHE A 415 -16.24 27.65 26.23
CA PHE A 415 -15.23 26.74 26.75
C PHE A 415 -14.11 26.50 25.73
N LEU A 416 -14.45 26.34 24.44
CA LEU A 416 -13.45 26.26 23.38
C LEU A 416 -12.52 27.48 23.36
N LYS A 417 -13.09 28.70 23.52
CA LYS A 417 -12.31 29.93 23.61
C LYS A 417 -11.38 29.94 24.83
N GLN A 418 -11.91 29.59 26.00
CA GLN A 418 -11.10 29.50 27.23
C GLN A 418 -9.94 28.51 27.07
N MET A 419 -10.18 27.34 26.46
CA MET A 419 -9.13 26.37 26.17
C MET A 419 -8.09 26.90 25.17
N ALA A 420 -8.50 27.66 24.15
CA ALA A 420 -7.60 28.21 23.14
C ALA A 420 -6.69 29.33 23.69
N GLU A 421 -7.16 30.04 24.72
CA GLU A 421 -6.42 31.12 25.39
C GLU A 421 -5.36 30.61 26.37
N GLN A 422 -5.53 29.40 26.94
CA GLN A 422 -4.55 28.79 27.85
C GLN A 422 -3.17 28.62 27.17
N GLU A 423 -2.09 28.95 27.90
CA GLU A 423 -0.71 28.96 27.38
C GLU A 423 0.03 27.63 27.47
N GLU A 424 -0.43 26.70 28.31
CA GLU A 424 0.20 25.39 28.48
C GLU A 424 -0.03 24.48 27.25
N ASP A 425 0.69 23.35 27.16
CA ASP A 425 0.65 22.32 26.10
C ASP A 425 -0.73 21.62 25.94
N CYS A 426 -1.80 22.39 25.79
CA CYS A 426 -3.19 21.95 25.67
C CYS A 426 -3.57 21.52 24.25
N THR A 427 -2.64 21.58 23.28
CA THR A 427 -2.92 21.28 21.86
C THR A 427 -3.59 19.91 21.67
N VAL A 428 -3.14 18.89 22.42
CA VAL A 428 -3.72 17.54 22.37
C VAL A 428 -5.17 17.53 22.85
N PHE A 429 -5.45 18.16 23.99
CA PHE A 429 -6.81 18.23 24.54
C PHE A 429 -7.73 19.12 23.71
N LEU A 430 -7.21 20.23 23.15
CA LEU A 430 -7.95 21.09 22.23
C LEU A 430 -8.35 20.33 20.97
N ARG A 431 -7.44 19.54 20.39
CA ARG A 431 -7.75 18.65 19.25
C ARG A 431 -8.82 17.62 19.60
N ARG A 432 -8.67 16.93 20.74
CA ARG A 432 -9.65 15.94 21.21
C ARG A 432 -11.01 16.59 21.48
N TYR A 433 -11.03 17.81 22.00
CA TYR A 433 -12.25 18.57 22.22
C TYR A 433 -12.95 18.91 20.90
N LEU A 434 -12.23 19.44 19.91
CA LEU A 434 -12.77 19.70 18.57
C LEU A 434 -13.32 18.43 17.90
N ALA A 435 -12.60 17.31 18.02
CA ALA A 435 -13.06 16.01 17.52
C ALA A 435 -14.33 15.52 18.21
N LEU A 436 -14.43 15.70 19.54
CA LEU A 436 -15.63 15.38 20.29
C LEU A 436 -16.81 16.27 19.90
N LEU A 437 -16.59 17.57 19.74
CA LEU A 437 -17.66 18.49 19.33
C LEU A 437 -18.17 18.17 17.91
N GLY A 438 -17.29 17.66 17.04
CA GLY A 438 -17.65 17.12 15.73
C GLY A 438 -18.49 15.84 15.79
N ASN A 439 -18.20 14.95 16.73
CA ASN A 439 -18.90 13.67 16.83
C ASN A 439 -20.20 13.82 17.62
N LEU A 440 -21.31 14.04 16.91
CA LEU A 440 -22.64 14.20 17.50
C LEU A 440 -23.06 13.04 18.45
N PRO A 441 -22.93 11.75 18.08
CA PRO A 441 -23.19 10.65 19.01
C PRO A 441 -22.38 10.73 20.31
N LEU A 442 -21.09 11.05 20.23
CA LEU A 442 -20.22 11.17 21.41
C LEU A 442 -20.62 12.38 22.25
N ARG A 443 -20.85 13.52 21.62
CA ARG A 443 -21.27 14.75 22.28
C ARG A 443 -22.57 14.57 23.05
N LYS A 444 -23.56 13.90 22.46
CA LYS A 444 -24.81 13.52 23.14
C LYS A 444 -24.56 12.62 24.34
N LYS A 445 -23.66 11.64 24.23
CA LYS A 445 -23.34 10.73 25.33
C LYS A 445 -22.65 11.47 26.49
N VAL A 446 -21.67 12.32 26.19
CA VAL A 446 -20.81 12.94 27.21
C VAL A 446 -21.47 14.18 27.81
N PHE A 447 -21.99 15.08 26.95
CA PHE A 447 -22.51 16.39 27.34
C PHE A 447 -24.03 16.51 27.28
N GLY A 448 -24.73 15.55 26.67
CA GLY A 448 -26.19 15.53 26.62
C GLY A 448 -26.82 16.31 25.46
N PHE A 449 -26.06 16.75 24.45
CA PHE A 449 -26.58 17.50 23.29
C PHE A 449 -25.87 17.22 21.97
#